data_AF-A0A3A4VGK8-F1
#
_entry.id   AF-A0A3A4VGK8-F1
#
_cell.length_a   1.000
_cell.length_b   1.000
_cell.length_c   1.000
_cell.angle_alpha   90.00
_cell.angle_beta   90.00
_cell.angle_gamma   90.00
#
_symmetry.space_group_name_H-M   'P 1'
#
loop_
_entity.id
_entity.type
_entity.pdbx_description
1 polymer ?
#
loop_
_entity_poly.entity_id
_entity_poly.type
_entity_poly.pdbx_seq_one_letter_code
_entity_poly.pdbx_strand_id
1 'polypeptide(L)'
;MFSSHTRIFKWDSLLLWGVGMYATLALVWRFLLLYGITTGLASRLVMLLVLVIVATLAGHSLRYAKALDILPYAIGWTLIAVALDKLIVFPIEGIAMYMDWNIWVGYILLLVIPLLAPHLRYQPDEPSIT
;
A
#
# COMPACT_ATOMS: atom_id res chain seq x y z
N MET A 1 8.39 24.93 26.74
CA MET A 1 9.15 23.66 26.66
C MET A 1 8.56 22.86 25.50
N PHE A 2 9.14 22.99 24.30
CA PHE A 2 8.69 22.24 23.12
C PHE A 2 9.20 20.81 23.23
N SER A 3 8.31 19.88 23.56
CA SER A 3 8.59 18.43 23.47
C SER A 3 8.62 18.05 21.99
N SER A 4 9.80 18.09 21.38
CA SER A 4 10.06 17.43 20.10
C SER A 4 10.12 15.93 20.35
N HIS A 5 8.96 15.28 20.44
CA HIS A 5 8.86 13.85 20.21
C HIS A 5 9.25 13.57 18.76
N THR A 6 10.55 13.45 18.48
CA THR A 6 11.09 12.88 17.25
C THR A 6 10.63 11.43 17.20
N ARG A 7 9.45 11.20 16.63
CA ARG A 7 8.97 9.85 16.33
C ARG A 7 9.97 9.23 15.36
N ILE A 8 10.78 8.32 15.88
CA ILE A 8 11.85 7.63 15.15
C ILE A 8 11.22 6.93 13.94
N PHE A 9 11.75 7.23 12.75
CA PHE A 9 11.33 6.60 11.52
C PHE A 9 11.70 5.11 11.53
N LYS A 10 10.73 4.24 11.25
CA LYS A 10 10.86 2.78 11.35
C LYS A 10 11.19 2.21 9.97
N TRP A 11 12.48 2.11 9.67
CA TRP A 11 12.98 1.54 8.41
C TRP A 11 12.47 0.11 8.14
N ASP A 12 12.37 -0.72 9.17
CA ASP A 12 11.86 -2.09 9.04
C ASP A 12 10.42 -2.12 8.55
N SER A 13 9.57 -1.23 9.09
CA SER A 13 8.18 -1.10 8.65
C SER A 13 8.08 -0.56 7.23
N LEU A 14 9.02 0.30 6.80
CA LEU A 14 9.06 0.75 5.42
C LEU A 14 9.36 -0.42 4.47
N LEU A 15 10.46 -1.14 4.72
CA LEU A 15 10.93 -2.19 3.82
C LEU A 15 10.02 -3.42 3.83
N LEU A 16 9.65 -3.93 5.02
CA LEU A 16 8.84 -5.14 5.15
C LEU A 16 7.45 -4.96 4.53
N TRP A 17 6.79 -3.82 4.78
CA TRP A 17 5.48 -3.57 4.18
C TRP A 17 5.57 -3.22 2.70
N GLY A 18 6.56 -2.44 2.28
CA GLY A 18 6.74 -2.11 0.86
C GLY A 18 6.97 -3.36 0.01
N VAL A 19 7.93 -4.19 0.39
CA VAL A 19 8.22 -5.46 -0.29
C VAL A 19 7.09 -6.47 -0.10
N GLY A 20 6.52 -6.55 1.11
CA GLY A 20 5.43 -7.47 1.43
C GLY A 20 4.14 -7.19 0.64
N MET A 21 3.77 -5.92 0.49
CA MET A 21 2.64 -5.50 -0.35
C MET A 21 2.87 -5.90 -1.80
N TYR A 22 4.06 -5.59 -2.33
CA TYR A 22 4.41 -5.94 -3.70
C TYR A 22 4.36 -7.45 -3.93
N ALA A 23 4.99 -8.24 -3.04
CA ALA A 23 5.00 -9.69 -3.12
C ALA A 23 3.59 -10.29 -3.05
N THR A 24 2.72 -9.74 -2.20
CA THR A 24 1.33 -10.20 -2.07
C THR A 24 0.55 -9.94 -3.37
N LEU A 25 0.66 -8.74 -3.94
CA LEU A 25 0.02 -8.40 -5.21
C LEU A 25 0.54 -9.26 -6.37
N ALA A 26 1.86 -9.46 -6.44
CA ALA A 26 2.47 -10.32 -7.45
C ALA A 26 2.01 -11.78 -7.31
N LEU A 27 1.85 -12.28 -6.09
CA LEU A 27 1.37 -13.63 -5.82
C LEU A 27 -0.10 -13.80 -6.22
N VAL A 28 -0.96 -12.82 -5.91
CA VAL A 28 -2.36 -12.81 -6.36
C VAL A 28 -2.45 -12.73 -7.87
N TRP A 29 -1.63 -11.90 -8.52
CA TRP A 29 -1.56 -11.82 -9.97
C TRP A 29 -1.16 -13.16 -10.60
N ARG A 30 -0.13 -13.83 -10.06
CA ARG A 30 0.29 -15.16 -10.51
C ARG A 30 -0.79 -16.22 -10.30
N PHE A 31 -1.54 -16.13 -9.21
CA PHE A 31 -2.69 -17.01 -8.98
C PHE A 31 -3.76 -16.78 -10.05
N LEU A 32 -4.15 -15.53 -10.33
CA LEU A 32 -5.12 -15.20 -11.38
C LEU A 32 -4.65 -15.68 -12.77
N LEU A 33 -3.36 -15.55 -13.08
CA LEU A 33 -2.75 -16.10 -14.29
C LEU A 33 -2.93 -17.61 -14.40
N LEU A 34 -2.69 -18.35 -13.32
CA LEU A 34 -2.81 -19.81 -13.30
C LEU A 34 -4.23 -20.30 -13.62
N TYR A 35 -5.25 -19.56 -13.17
CA TYR A 35 -6.67 -19.89 -13.42
C TYR A 35 -7.21 -19.26 -14.71
N GLY A 36 -6.37 -18.58 -15.50
CA GLY A 36 -6.79 -17.92 -16.74
C GLY A 36 -7.69 -16.69 -16.53
N ILE A 37 -7.77 -16.17 -15.30
CA ILE A 37 -8.57 -15.00 -14.94
C ILE A 37 -7.71 -13.75 -15.13
N THR A 38 -7.25 -13.52 -16.35
CA THR A 38 -6.29 -12.45 -16.67
C THR A 38 -6.98 -11.21 -17.24
N THR A 39 -8.01 -11.42 -18.04
CA THR A 39 -8.71 -10.35 -18.76
C THR A 39 -10.11 -10.11 -18.19
N GLY A 40 -10.36 -8.89 -17.70
CA GLY A 40 -11.71 -8.44 -17.36
C GLY A 40 -11.78 -7.64 -16.07
N LEU A 41 -13.01 -7.23 -15.72
CA LEU A 41 -13.29 -6.47 -14.51
C LEU A 41 -13.00 -7.28 -13.24
N ALA A 42 -13.19 -8.60 -13.28
CA ALA A 42 -13.05 -9.49 -12.12
C ALA A 42 -11.62 -9.52 -11.55
N SER A 43 -10.60 -9.73 -12.40
CA SER A 43 -9.20 -9.74 -11.97
C SER A 43 -8.79 -8.39 -11.38
N ARG A 44 -9.25 -7.29 -11.99
CA ARG A 44 -9.02 -5.93 -11.50
C ARG A 44 -9.64 -5.70 -10.13
N LEU A 45 -10.91 -6.09 -9.93
CA LEU A 45 -11.59 -5.93 -8.64
C LEU A 45 -10.89 -6.72 -7.53
N VAL A 46 -10.43 -7.95 -7.82
CA VAL A 46 -9.68 -8.76 -6.85
C VAL A 46 -8.35 -8.08 -6.49
N MET A 47 -7.58 -7.63 -7.48
CA MET A 47 -6.31 -6.93 -7.24
C MET A 47 -6.50 -5.64 -6.45
N LEU A 48 -7.51 -4.84 -6.79
CA LEU A 48 -7.85 -3.61 -6.07
C LEU A 48 -8.28 -3.90 -4.63
N LEU A 49 -9.10 -4.92 -4.41
CA LEU A 49 -9.55 -5.32 -3.08
C LEU A 49 -8.37 -5.76 -2.22
N VAL A 50 -7.47 -6.59 -2.75
CA VAL A 50 -6.25 -7.01 -2.05
C VAL A 50 -5.36 -5.81 -1.75
N LEU A 51 -5.13 -4.92 -2.71
CA LEU A 51 -4.35 -3.70 -2.53
C LEU A 51 -4.92 -2.86 -1.38
N VAL A 52 -6.23 -2.64 -1.36
CA VAL A 52 -6.89 -1.85 -0.32
C VAL A 52 -6.73 -2.49 1.04
N ILE A 53 -6.95 -3.81 1.16
CA ILE A 53 -6.80 -4.54 2.42
C ILE A 53 -5.37 -4.43 2.94
N VAL A 54 -4.37 -4.78 2.13
CA VAL A 54 -2.98 -4.82 2.60
C VAL A 54 -2.45 -3.42 2.88
N ALA A 55 -2.78 -2.42 2.06
CA ALA A 55 -2.40 -1.02 2.30
C ALA A 55 -3.04 -0.46 3.58
N THR A 56 -4.29 -0.83 3.87
CA THR A 56 -4.97 -0.46 5.12
C THR A 56 -4.30 -1.13 6.32
N LEU A 57 -3.98 -2.42 6.23
CA LEU A 57 -3.25 -3.15 7.29
C LEU A 57 -1.87 -2.54 7.54
N ALA A 58 -1.14 -2.20 6.48
CA ALA A 58 0.16 -1.55 6.56
C ALA A 58 0.05 -0.19 7.27
N GLY A 59 -0.90 0.66 6.86
CA GLY A 59 -1.18 1.94 7.52
C GLY A 59 -1.56 1.79 8.99
N HIS A 60 -2.40 0.79 9.31
CA HIS A 60 -2.83 0.52 10.67
C HIS A 60 -1.68 0.02 11.57
N SER A 61 -0.76 -0.76 11.00
CA SER A 61 0.40 -1.33 11.72
C SER A 61 1.36 -0.25 12.26
N LEU A 62 1.42 0.90 11.60
CA LEU A 62 2.26 2.03 12.00
C LEU A 62 1.75 2.72 13.27
N ARG A 63 0.48 2.54 13.60
CA ARG A 63 -0.21 3.10 14.78
C ARG A 63 -0.12 4.63 14.92
N TYR A 64 0.10 5.35 13.82
CA TYR A 64 0.09 6.81 13.82
C TYR A 64 -1.34 7.36 13.85
N ALA A 65 -1.53 8.45 14.60
CA ALA A 65 -2.81 9.13 14.73
C ALA A 65 -3.07 10.16 13.62
N LYS A 66 -2.03 10.65 12.94
CA LYS A 66 -2.16 11.64 11.86
C LYS A 66 -1.75 11.03 10.53
N ALA A 67 -2.53 11.31 9.48
CA ALA A 67 -2.22 10.89 8.11
C ALA A 67 -0.86 11.44 7.64
N LEU A 68 -0.51 12.67 8.03
CA LEU A 68 0.78 13.29 7.68
C LEU A 68 2.00 12.50 8.20
N ASP A 69 1.87 11.78 9.31
CA ASP A 69 2.95 10.93 9.84
C ASP A 69 3.13 9.65 9.01
N ILE A 70 2.08 9.20 8.30
CA ILE A 70 2.08 8.02 7.42
C ILE A 70 2.58 8.38 6.02
N LEU A 71 2.40 9.63 5.59
CA LEU A 71 2.79 10.11 4.26
C LEU A 71 4.21 9.69 3.81
N PRO A 72 5.29 9.84 4.61
CA PRO A 72 6.62 9.42 4.17
C PRO A 72 6.73 7.89 3.96
N TYR A 73 5.97 7.09 4.72
CA TYR A 73 5.89 5.65 4.50
C TYR A 73 5.13 5.31 3.23
N ALA A 74 3.98 5.95 3.01
CA ALA A 74 3.18 5.74 1.80
C ALA A 74 3.99 6.09 0.53
N ILE A 75 4.69 7.24 0.53
CA ILE A 75 5.61 7.62 -0.56
C ILE A 75 6.70 6.56 -0.72
N GLY A 76 7.34 6.15 0.37
CA GLY A 76 8.41 5.16 0.31
C GLY A 76 7.95 3.79 -0.19
N TRP A 77 6.74 3.34 0.19
CA TRP A 77 6.14 2.11 -0.33
C TRP A 77 5.84 2.22 -1.82
N THR A 78 5.31 3.35 -2.29
CA THR A 78 5.09 3.59 -3.72
C THR A 78 6.40 3.55 -4.49
N LEU A 79 7.46 4.18 -3.97
CA LEU A 79 8.77 4.16 -4.59
C LEU A 79 9.38 2.74 -4.63
N ILE A 80 9.22 1.96 -3.56
CA ILE A 80 9.64 0.55 -3.53
C ILE A 80 8.88 -0.24 -4.62
N ALA A 81 7.57 -0.08 -4.71
CA ALA A 81 6.77 -0.76 -5.72
C ALA A 81 7.21 -0.40 -7.15
N VAL A 82 7.39 0.90 -7.44
CA VAL A 82 7.90 1.37 -8.74
C VAL A 82 9.30 0.82 -9.04
N ALA A 83 10.19 0.80 -8.05
CA ALA A 83 11.53 0.25 -8.21
C ALA A 83 11.49 -1.26 -8.50
N LEU A 84 10.65 -2.01 -7.80
CA LEU A 84 10.47 -3.44 -8.03
C LEU A 84 9.86 -3.72 -9.42
N ASP A 85 8.89 -2.94 -9.86
CA ASP A 85 8.34 -3.04 -11.21
C ASP A 85 9.40 -2.76 -12.27
N LYS A 86 10.25 -1.74 -12.08
CA LYS A 86 11.40 -1.48 -12.97
C LYS A 86 12.41 -2.62 -13.02
N LEU A 87 12.58 -3.36 -11.92
CA LEU A 87 13.56 -4.45 -11.85
C LEU A 87 13.00 -5.77 -12.36
N ILE A 88 11.71 -6.04 -12.15
CA ILE A 88 11.11 -7.36 -12.36
C ILE A 88 10.24 -7.38 -13.61
N VAL A 89 9.40 -6.37 -13.82
CA VAL A 89 8.36 -6.36 -14.87
C VAL A 89 8.86 -5.62 -16.11
N PHE A 90 9.52 -4.48 -15.94
CA PHE A 90 10.02 -3.67 -17.05
C PHE A 90 10.97 -4.40 -18.02
N PRO A 91 11.85 -5.33 -17.59
CA PRO A 91 12.67 -6.10 -18.54
C PRO A 91 11.84 -6.99 -19.48
N ILE A 92 10.62 -7.34 -19.10
CA ILE A 92 9.72 -8.22 -19.84
C ILE A 92 8.76 -7.39 -20.71
N GLU A 93 8.12 -6.37 -20.13
CA GLU A 93 7.08 -5.58 -20.81
C GLU A 93 7.56 -4.25 -21.38
N GLY A 94 8.75 -3.79 -20.98
CA GLY A 94 9.34 -2.53 -21.43
C GLY A 94 8.49 -1.30 -21.08
N ILE A 95 8.57 -0.29 -21.94
CA ILE A 95 7.84 0.98 -21.78
C ILE A 95 6.31 0.81 -21.88
N ALA A 96 5.84 -0.25 -22.56
CA ALA A 96 4.41 -0.50 -22.74
C ALA A 96 3.67 -0.64 -21.40
N MET A 97 4.35 -1.17 -20.38
CA MET A 97 3.84 -1.22 -19.01
C MET A 97 3.36 0.14 -18.51
N TYR A 98 4.14 1.21 -18.69
CA TYR A 98 3.78 2.54 -18.20
C TYR A 98 2.73 3.26 -19.06
N MET A 99 2.37 2.69 -20.21
CA MET A 99 1.27 3.20 -21.03
C MET A 99 -0.10 2.70 -20.52
N ASP A 100 -0.14 1.65 -19.71
CA ASP A 100 -1.39 1.20 -19.08
C ASP A 100 -1.73 2.08 -17.86
N TRP A 101 -2.88 2.75 -17.93
CA TRP A 101 -3.42 3.56 -16.85
C TRP A 101 -3.65 2.78 -15.55
N ASN A 102 -3.89 1.47 -15.63
CA ASN A 102 -4.14 0.63 -14.46
C ASN A 102 -2.97 0.63 -13.47
N ILE A 103 -1.74 0.71 -13.96
CA ILE A 103 -0.54 0.72 -13.12
C ILE A 103 -0.45 2.03 -12.32
N TRP A 104 -0.75 3.16 -12.97
CA TRP A 104 -0.81 4.45 -12.31
C TRP A 104 -1.90 4.51 -11.23
N VAL A 105 -3.08 3.93 -11.51
CA VAL A 105 -4.15 3.78 -10.51
C VAL A 105 -3.65 2.98 -9.31
N GLY A 106 -2.93 1.87 -9.54
CA GLY A 106 -2.31 1.09 -8.47
C GLY A 106 -1.36 1.91 -7.60
N TYR A 107 -0.47 2.70 -8.19
CA TYR A 107 0.46 3.55 -7.46
C TYR A 107 -0.23 4.66 -6.66
N ILE A 108 -1.26 5.29 -7.24
CA ILE A 108 -2.07 6.31 -6.56
C ILE A 108 -2.78 5.69 -5.35
N LEU A 109 -3.37 4.51 -5.51
CA LEU A 109 -4.04 3.82 -4.41
C LEU A 109 -3.06 3.37 -3.32
N LEU A 110 -1.89 2.87 -3.69
CA LEU A 110 -0.85 2.50 -2.72
C LEU A 110 -0.36 3.72 -1.90
N LEU A 111 -0.42 4.92 -2.49
CA LEU A 111 -0.14 6.18 -1.79
C LEU A 111 -1.32 6.62 -0.91
N VAL A 112 -2.54 6.62 -1.45
CA VAL A 112 -3.73 7.24 -0.82
C VAL A 112 -4.35 6.36 0.26
N ILE A 113 -4.46 5.05 0.04
CA ILE A 113 -5.17 4.16 0.97
C ILE A 113 -4.56 4.15 2.38
N PRO A 114 -3.24 4.07 2.57
CA PRO A 114 -2.67 4.10 3.92
C PRO A 114 -2.94 5.40 4.67
N LEU A 115 -3.09 6.53 3.98
CA LEU A 115 -3.40 7.83 4.57
C LEU A 115 -4.80 7.88 5.17
N LEU A 116 -5.71 7.01 4.72
CA LEU A 116 -7.06 6.89 5.25
C LEU A 116 -7.13 6.02 6.51
N ALA A 117 -6.11 5.20 6.79
CA ALA A 117 -6.09 4.27 7.92
C ALA A 117 -6.36 4.92 9.31
N PRO A 118 -5.88 6.14 9.63
CA PRO A 118 -6.19 6.80 10.90
C PRO A 118 -7.68 7.14 11.08
N HIS A 119 -8.37 7.47 9.98
CA HIS A 119 -9.79 7.85 10.01
C HIS A 119 -10.72 6.64 10.20
N LEU A 120 -10.21 5.44 9.95
CA LEU A 120 -10.92 4.18 10.13
C LEU A 120 -10.76 3.61 11.55
N ARG A 121 -10.00 4.28 12.43
CA ARG A 121 -9.92 3.89 13.84
C ARG A 121 -11.16 4.39 14.57
N TYR A 122 -12.07 3.46 14.85
CA TYR A 122 -13.10 3.67 15.86
C TYR A 122 -12.41 3.89 17.21
N GLN A 123 -12.55 5.10 17.76
CA GLN A 123 -12.12 5.43 19.11
C GLN A 123 -13.34 5.15 20.00
N PRO A 124 -13.33 4.11 20.86
CA PRO A 124 -14.43 3.90 21.80
C PRO A 124 -14.48 5.11 22.74
N ASP A 125 -15.64 5.73 22.88
CA ASP A 125 -15.86 6.75 23.91
C ASP A 125 -15.55 6.11 25.27
N GLU A 126 -14.59 6.68 26.02
CA GLU A 126 -14.36 6.27 27.41
C GLU A 126 -15.66 6.48 28.19
N PRO A 127 -16.21 5.46 28.86
CA PRO A 127 -17.39 5.66 29.70
C PRO A 127 -17.01 6.67 30.79
N SER A 128 -17.69 7.81 30.79
CA SER A 128 -17.57 8.81 31.85
C SER A 128 -18.02 8.17 33.16
N ILE A 129 -17.07 7.76 34.00
CA ILE A 129 -17.36 7.32 35.36
C ILE A 129 -17.66 8.59 36.16
N THR A 130 -18.95 8.96 36.21
CA THR A 130 -19.53 9.89 37.19
C THR A 130 -20.09 9.14 38.38
#